data_AF-A0A965VBJ9-F1
#
_entry.id   AF-A0A965VBJ9-F1
#
_cell.length_a   1.000
_cell.length_b   1.000
_cell.length_c   1.000
_cell.angle_alpha   90.00
_cell.angle_beta   90.00
_cell.angle_gamma   90.00
#
_symmetry.space_group_name_H-M   'P 1'
#
loop_
_entity.id
_entity.type
_entity.pdbx_description
1 polymer ?
#
loop_
_entity_poly.entity_id
_entity_poly.type
_entity_poly.pdbx_seq_one_letter_code
_entity_poly.pdbx_strand_id
1 'polypeptide(L)'
;MNLITDHSFFWLIPIFFLSIGLTFLIYQNKGWVKELRTNQRLTLRALRFSSIFLILFLLLGIILQATNYREEKPVFISLVDNSSSMLNYKDSSII
;
A
#
# COMPACT_ATOMS: atom_id res chain seq x y z
N MET A 1 7.45 8.61 11.00
CA MET A 1 6.94 8.41 9.63
C MET A 1 6.83 6.92 9.42
N ASN A 2 5.61 6.40 9.39
CA ASN A 2 5.38 4.96 9.26
C ASN A 2 5.02 4.64 7.81
N LEU A 3 5.67 3.62 7.25
CA LEU A 3 5.32 3.06 5.96
C LEU A 3 4.23 2.03 6.19
N ILE A 4 3.04 2.29 5.65
CA ILE A 4 1.92 1.35 5.69
C ILE A 4 1.67 0.90 4.25
N THR A 5 1.57 -0.41 4.08
CA THR A 5 1.32 -1.03 2.78
C THR A 5 0.17 -1.99 2.90
N ASP A 6 -0.86 -1.78 2.08
CA ASP A 6 -2.04 -2.65 2.02
C ASP A 6 -1.69 -4.03 1.46
N HIS A 7 -0.68 -4.09 0.60
CA HIS A 7 -0.16 -5.32 0.03
C HIS A 7 1.22 -5.66 0.59
N SER A 8 1.51 -6.97 0.62
CA SER A 8 2.80 -7.47 1.06
C SER A 8 3.93 -6.94 0.18
N PHE A 9 4.98 -6.42 0.82
CA PHE A 9 6.20 -5.94 0.16
C PHE A 9 6.87 -6.99 -0.73
N PHE A 10 6.61 -8.28 -0.48
CA PHE A 10 7.12 -9.38 -1.30
C PHE A 10 6.69 -9.31 -2.77
N TRP A 11 5.59 -8.61 -3.10
CA TRP A 11 5.16 -8.38 -4.48
C TRP A 11 6.13 -7.55 -5.31
N LEU A 12 7.08 -6.83 -4.69
CA LEU A 12 8.15 -6.15 -5.42
C LEU A 12 9.01 -7.10 -6.25
N ILE A 13 9.27 -8.30 -5.73
CA ILE A 13 10.14 -9.29 -6.38
C ILE A 13 9.54 -9.72 -7.73
N PRO A 14 8.30 -10.24 -7.82
CA PRO A 14 7.70 -10.59 -9.11
C PRO A 14 7.51 -9.38 -10.02
N ILE A 15 7.17 -8.19 -9.48
CA ILE A 15 7.06 -6.96 -10.27
C ILE A 15 8.39 -6.60 -10.94
N PHE A 16 9.50 -6.75 -10.23
CA PHE A 16 10.83 -6.48 -10.74
C PHE A 16 11.17 -7.42 -11.91
N PHE A 17 11.03 -8.73 -11.72
CA PHE A 17 11.29 -9.72 -12.78
C PHE A 17 10.35 -9.56 -13.97
N LEU A 18 9.07 -9.28 -13.72
CA LEU A 18 8.08 -9.03 -14.77
C LEU A 18 8.46 -7.80 -15.61
N SER A 19 8.87 -6.71 -14.96
CA SER A 19 9.28 -5.47 -15.64
C SER A 19 10.52 -5.66 -16.52
N ILE A 20 11.49 -6.47 -16.06
CA ILE A 20 12.66 -6.86 -16.87
C ILE A 20 12.22 -7.70 -18.06
N GLY A 21 11.39 -8.73 -17.84
CA GLY A 21 10.90 -9.62 -18.88
C GLY A 21 10.15 -8.86 -19.97
N LEU A 22 9.21 -8.00 -19.59
CA LEU A 22 8.45 -7.16 -20.52
C LEU A 22 9.36 -6.22 -21.33
N THR A 23 10.32 -5.57 -20.67
CA THR A 23 11.26 -4.68 -21.35
C THR A 23 12.10 -5.44 -22.38
N PHE A 24 12.55 -6.66 -22.04
CA PHE A 24 13.29 -7.51 -22.96
C PHE A 24 12.43 -7.92 -24.17
N LEU A 25 11.21 -8.39 -23.93
CA LEU A 25 10.27 -8.80 -24.99
C LEU A 25 9.93 -7.65 -25.96
N ILE A 26 9.74 -6.43 -25.46
CA ILE A 26 9.41 -5.25 -26.29
C ILE A 26 10.55 -4.92 -27.26
N TYR A 27 11.81 -5.07 -26.82
CA TYR A 27 12.98 -4.65 -27.59
C TYR A 27 13.71 -5.76 -28.33
N GLN A 28 13.39 -7.04 -28.11
CA GLN A 28 14.06 -8.16 -28.80
C GLN A 28 13.78 -8.17 -30.32
N ASN A 29 12.56 -7.77 -30.72
CA ASN A 29 12.06 -7.87 -32.10
C ASN A 29 12.20 -6.56 -32.90
N LYS A 30 12.85 -5.53 -32.36
CA LYS A 30 12.96 -4.22 -33.02
C LYS A 30 14.36 -4.05 -33.64
N GLY A 31 14.42 -4.09 -34.97
CA GLY A 31 15.68 -3.95 -35.74
C GLY A 31 16.43 -2.65 -35.45
N TRP A 32 15.71 -1.52 -35.42
CA TRP A 32 16.29 -0.19 -35.14
C TRP A 32 17.02 -0.11 -33.79
N VAL A 33 16.60 -0.90 -32.79
CA VAL A 33 17.24 -0.95 -31.45
C VAL A 33 18.64 -1.59 -31.51
N LYS A 34 18.89 -2.44 -32.52
CA LYS A 34 20.19 -3.08 -32.73
C LYS A 34 21.18 -2.11 -33.39
N GLU A 35 20.70 -1.14 -34.14
CA GLU A 35 21.51 -0.11 -34.81
C GLU A 35 21.99 0.99 -33.85
N LEU A 36 21.35 1.12 -32.68
CA LEU A 36 21.76 2.05 -31.63
C LEU A 36 23.07 1.66 -30.95
N ARG A 37 23.83 2.68 -30.57
CA ARG A 37 25.04 2.52 -29.75
C ARG A 37 24.70 1.84 -28.42
N THR A 38 25.61 1.01 -27.90
CA THR A 38 25.41 0.21 -26.68
C THR A 38 24.87 1.02 -25.50
N ASN A 39 25.40 2.22 -25.28
CA ASN A 39 24.97 3.11 -24.18
C ASN A 39 23.53 3.59 -24.39
N GLN A 40 23.19 4.05 -25.60
CA GLN A 40 21.84 4.51 -25.92
C GLN A 40 20.82 3.38 -25.79
N ARG A 41 21.19 2.17 -26.23
CA ARG A 41 20.38 0.96 -26.07
C ARG A 41 20.17 0.60 -24.60
N LEU A 42 21.21 0.73 -23.76
CA LEU A 42 21.11 0.49 -22.32
C LEU A 42 20.22 1.53 -21.64
N THR A 43 20.42 2.83 -21.94
CA THR A 43 19.59 3.92 -21.42
C THR A 43 18.12 3.74 -21.79
N LEU A 44 17.83 3.38 -23.05
CA LEU A 44 16.48 3.13 -23.53
C LEU A 44 15.81 1.97 -22.78
N ARG A 45 16.53 0.86 -22.59
CA ARG A 45 16.05 -0.29 -21.80
C ARG A 45 15.84 0.07 -20.33
N ALA A 46 16.78 0.78 -19.72
CA ALA A 46 16.69 1.22 -18.32
C ALA A 46 15.50 2.16 -18.10
N LEU A 47 15.29 3.13 -19.00
CA LEU A 47 14.17 4.06 -18.93
C LEU A 47 12.83 3.32 -19.10
N ARG A 48 12.76 2.35 -20.01
CA ARG A 48 11.55 1.55 -20.22
C ARG A 48 11.24 0.66 -19.03
N PHE A 49 12.25 -0.04 -18.51
CA PHE A 49 12.14 -0.83 -17.28
C PHE A 49 11.65 0.05 -16.12
N SER A 50 12.29 1.20 -15.91
CA SER A 50 11.92 2.13 -14.83
C SER A 50 10.48 2.62 -14.96
N SER A 51 10.03 2.95 -16.17
CA SER A 51 8.64 3.34 -16.41
C SER A 51 7.63 2.24 -16.04
N ILE A 52 7.84 1.00 -16.52
CA ILE A 52 6.94 -0.13 -16.23
C ILE A 52 6.97 -0.47 -14.74
N PHE A 53 8.16 -0.54 -14.15
CA PHE A 53 8.36 -0.82 -12.74
C PHE A 53 7.70 0.23 -11.85
N LEU A 54 7.87 1.52 -12.15
CA LEU A 54 7.25 2.61 -11.38
C LEU A 54 5.72 2.52 -11.42
N ILE A 55 5.13 2.22 -12.58
CA ILE A 55 3.68 2.07 -12.70
C ILE A 55 3.18 0.93 -11.80
N LEU A 56 3.81 -0.25 -11.88
CA LEU A 56 3.46 -1.41 -11.06
C LEU A 56 3.72 -1.17 -9.57
N PHE A 57 4.81 -0.47 -9.23
CA PHE A 57 5.16 -0.08 -7.88
C PHE A 57 4.12 0.85 -7.26
N LEU A 58 3.69 1.87 -8.01
CA LEU A 58 2.63 2.79 -7.60
C LEU A 58 1.29 2.06 -7.44
N LEU A 59 1.02 1.05 -8.27
CA LEU A 59 -0.16 0.20 -8.17
C LEU A 59 -0.20 -0.64 -6.88
N LEU A 60 0.95 -0.84 -6.22
CA LEU A 60 1.02 -1.55 -4.94
C LEU A 60 0.44 -0.74 -3.77
N GLY A 61 0.11 0.55 -3.98
CA GLY A 61 -0.58 1.37 -2.99
C GLY A 61 0.30 1.68 -1.78
N ILE A 62 1.58 2.00 -1.99
CA ILE A 62 2.48 2.38 -0.89
C ILE A 62 2.11 3.77 -0.40
N ILE A 63 1.59 3.85 0.83
CA ILE A 63 1.12 5.10 1.43
C ILE A 63 2.13 5.54 2.50
N LEU A 64 2.63 6.77 2.35
CA LEU A 64 3.45 7.43 3.36
C LEU A 64 2.51 8.07 4.39
N GLN A 65 2.35 7.45 5.56
CA GLN A 65 1.54 8.04 6.60
C GLN A 65 2.35 9.11 7.35
N ALA A 66 1.98 10.37 7.13
CA ALA A 66 2.57 11.54 7.79
C ALA A 66 1.89 11.88 9.14
N THR A 67 0.81 11.17 9.49
CA THR A 67 0.06 11.42 10.74
C THR A 67 0.65 10.61 11.88
N ASN A 68 0.92 11.27 13.01
CA ASN A 68 1.31 10.60 14.24
C ASN A 68 0.10 9.89 14.83
N TYR A 69 0.04 8.56 14.69
CA TYR A 69 -0.96 7.75 15.37
C TYR A 69 -0.68 7.81 16.88
N ARG A 70 -1.63 8.32 17.65
CA ARG A 70 -1.57 8.32 19.12
C ARG A 70 -2.44 7.17 19.60
N GLU A 71 -1.80 6.13 20.13
CA GLU A 71 -2.53 5.02 20.73
C GLU A 71 -3.17 5.50 22.03
N GLU A 72 -4.45 5.86 21.96
CA GLU A 72 -5.26 6.13 23.15
C GLU A 72 -5.69 4.77 23.74
N LYS A 73 -5.45 4.55 25.03
CA LYS A 73 -5.96 3.35 25.72
C LYS A 73 -7.48 3.33 25.65
N PRO A 74 -8.14 2.17 25.45
CA PRO A 74 -9.59 2.11 25.47
C PRO A 74 -10.09 2.58 26.84
N VAL A 75 -10.85 3.67 26.85
CA VAL A 75 -11.48 4.19 28.06
C VAL A 75 -12.82 3.48 28.22
N PHE A 76 -12.90 2.61 29.23
CA PHE A 76 -14.18 2.04 29.65
C PHE A 76 -14.94 3.10 30.43
N ILE A 77 -15.89 3.77 29.77
CA ILE A 77 -16.80 4.71 30.41
C ILE A 77 -17.93 3.89 31.04
N SER A 78 -17.80 3.59 32.33
CA SER A 78 -18.89 3.06 33.15
C SER A 78 -19.61 4.23 33.80
N LEU A 79 -20.85 4.47 33.38
CA LEU A 79 -21.74 5.44 34.02
C LEU A 79 -22.76 4.66 34.84
N VAL A 80 -22.74 4.86 36.16
CA VAL A 80 -23.78 4.36 37.05
C VAL A 80 -24.77 5.50 37.26
N ASP A 81 -25.94 5.37 36.64
CA ASP A 81 -27.05 6.30 36.81
C ASP A 81 -27.92 5.83 37.99
N ASN A 82 -27.95 6.64 39.07
CA ASN A 82 -28.77 6.40 40.27
C ASN A 82 -30.07 7.21 40.25
N SER A 83 -30.58 7.55 39.06
CA SER A 83 -31.84 8.25 38.94
C SER A 83 -33.00 7.34 39.36
N SER A 84 -33.88 7.83 40.25
CA SER A 84 -35.07 7.12 40.73
C SER A 84 -36.09 6.81 39.62
N SER A 85 -35.93 7.41 38.44
CA SER A 85 -36.75 7.16 37.24
C SER A 85 -36.28 5.96 36.40
N MET A 86 -35.14 5.35 36.72
CA MET A 86 -34.59 4.21 35.98
C MET A 86 -35.25 2.90 36.46
N LEU A 87 -36.53 2.69 36.14
CA LEU A 87 -37.31 1.48 36.44
C LEU A 87 -37.10 0.36 35.39
N ASN A 88 -35.87 0.21 34.88
CA ASN A 88 -35.59 -0.70 33.76
C ASN A 88 -35.59 -2.19 34.13
N TYR A 89 -35.59 -2.52 35.43
CA TYR A 89 -35.59 -3.91 35.92
C TYR A 89 -36.76 -4.14 36.89
N LYS A 90 -37.31 -5.36 36.90
CA LYS A 90 -38.52 -5.74 37.67
C LYS A 90 -38.38 -5.56 39.19
N ASP A 91 -37.14 -5.61 39.64
CA ASP A 91 -36.67 -5.44 41.00
C ASP A 91 -36.49 -3.96 41.40
N SER A 92 -36.48 -3.05 40.41
CA SER A 92 -36.50 -1.60 40.65
C SER A 92 -37.91 -1.04 40.89
N SER A 93 -38.97 -1.81 40.61
CA SER A 93 -40.37 -1.36 40.70
C SER A 93 -41.13 -1.84 41.93
N ILE A 94 -40.43 -2.30 42.98
CA ILE A 94 -41.08 -2.83 44.19
C ILE A 94 -40.55 -2.06 45.40
N ILE A 95 -41.26 -0.97 45.73
CA ILE A 95 -41.31 -0.35 47.05
C ILE A 95 -42.78 -0.27 47.42
#